data_AF-A0A6A6XS19-F1
#
_entry.id   AF-A0A6A6XS19-F1
#
_cell.length_a   1.000
_cell.length_b   1.000
_cell.length_c   1.000
_cell.angle_alpha   90.00
_cell.angle_beta   90.00
_cell.angle_gamma   90.00
#
_symmetry.space_group_name_H-M   'P 1'
#
loop_
_entity.id
_entity.type
_entity.pdbx_description
1 polymer ?
#
loop_
_entity_poly.entity_id
_entity_poly.type
_entity_poly.pdbx_seq_one_letter_code
_entity_poly.pdbx_strand_id
1 'polypeptide(L)'
;MAAPSQNGQLQSPIVRLPAEIKHIIYGYCFAADKPVLDPVIPCSPPNHNAPPLLSIPLLHTCRTIYHEADRRAIFSRNTFRFTTVDRARSFFADIGDMYSACVHDIEIDARRLHCDHPSISREWLHYLAWGGGTWGKLLGSLRADSPGLKCLRLNFESWPSIPMFRVELWNLLRSMLLHLEGLERIVVIGASKGPAMATREPWSPVHFVGGDDVGSDDLVQRMWRTVRGPDDAKVVRWSRSNGTLNLEVITKAYVVKMVDESWVGPSTSKGHTDKWPENGTCTWLEYEHRNSHVVESTAKGINPSAAE
;
A
#
# COMPACT_ATOMS: atom_id res chain seq x y z
N MET A 1 25.96 -35.83 6.42
CA MET A 1 26.94 -34.97 5.72
C MET A 1 27.05 -35.45 4.28
N ALA A 2 26.56 -34.69 3.31
CA ALA A 2 26.70 -35.02 1.89
C ALA A 2 28.02 -34.42 1.36
N ALA A 3 28.80 -35.21 0.62
CA ALA A 3 30.05 -34.75 0.01
C ALA A 3 29.80 -33.56 -0.94
N PRO A 4 30.71 -32.57 -1.01
CA PRO A 4 30.58 -31.47 -1.95
C PRO A 4 30.66 -32.00 -3.38
N SER A 5 29.65 -31.73 -4.19
CA SER A 5 29.62 -32.13 -5.59
C SER A 5 30.74 -31.44 -6.37
N GLN A 6 31.75 -32.20 -6.81
CA GLN A 6 32.92 -31.71 -7.58
C GLN A 6 32.59 -31.18 -8.99
N ASN A 7 31.34 -31.29 -9.44
CA ASN A 7 30.87 -30.64 -10.67
C ASN A 7 30.50 -29.19 -10.38
N GLY A 8 31.52 -28.34 -10.22
CA GLY A 8 31.33 -26.89 -10.27
C GLY A 8 30.67 -26.54 -11.60
N GLN A 9 29.45 -26.00 -11.58
CA GLN A 9 28.73 -25.50 -12.75
C GLN A 9 29.38 -24.22 -13.31
N LEU A 10 30.70 -24.27 -13.51
CA LEU A 10 31.53 -23.21 -14.09
C LEU A 10 31.19 -22.96 -15.56
N GLN A 11 30.32 -23.77 -16.18
CA GLN A 11 29.84 -23.54 -17.53
C GLN A 11 28.80 -22.41 -17.61
N SER A 12 28.15 -22.06 -16.50
CA SER A 12 27.17 -20.97 -16.51
C SER A 12 27.87 -19.62 -16.36
N PRO A 13 27.73 -18.68 -17.33
CA PRO A 13 28.31 -17.35 -17.22
C PRO A 13 27.88 -16.63 -15.94
N ILE A 14 26.62 -16.82 -15.50
CA ILE A 14 26.08 -16.15 -14.31
C ILE A 14 26.79 -16.58 -13.02
N VAL A 15 27.19 -17.85 -12.92
CA VAL A 15 27.85 -18.40 -11.72
C VAL A 15 29.28 -17.88 -11.59
N ARG A 16 29.92 -17.57 -12.72
CA ARG A 16 31.28 -17.01 -12.80
C ARG A 16 31.36 -15.52 -12.49
N LEU A 17 30.22 -14.83 -12.45
CA LEU A 17 30.20 -13.40 -12.17
C LEU A 17 30.64 -13.14 -10.71
N PRO A 18 31.28 -11.99 -10.45
CA PRO A 18 31.51 -11.51 -9.08
C PRO A 18 30.22 -11.47 -8.26
N ALA A 19 30.33 -11.68 -6.95
CA ALA A 19 29.18 -11.77 -6.06
C ALA A 19 28.32 -10.50 -6.09
N GLU A 20 28.94 -9.34 -6.27
CA GLU A 20 28.31 -8.03 -6.37
C GLU A 20 27.37 -7.97 -7.58
N ILE A 21 27.86 -8.43 -8.74
CA ILE A 21 27.07 -8.44 -9.98
C ILE A 21 25.92 -9.45 -9.87
N LYS A 22 26.18 -10.63 -9.28
CA LYS A 22 25.13 -11.62 -9.01
C LYS A 22 24.04 -11.05 -8.11
N HIS A 23 24.42 -10.34 -7.04
CA HIS A 23 23.46 -9.73 -6.12
C HIS A 23 22.60 -8.66 -6.80
N ILE A 24 23.19 -7.85 -7.69
CA ILE A 24 22.44 -6.88 -8.50
C ILE A 24 21.44 -7.60 -9.42
N ILE A 25 21.89 -8.63 -10.14
CA ILE A 25 21.01 -9.42 -11.04
C ILE A 25 19.87 -10.05 -10.25
N TYR A 26 20.17 -10.74 -9.14
CA TYR A 26 19.15 -11.33 -8.27
C TYR A 26 18.18 -10.27 -7.74
N GLY A 27 18.69 -9.10 -7.38
CA GLY A 27 17.88 -7.97 -6.95
C GLY A 27 16.84 -7.55 -7.99
N TYR A 28 17.20 -7.49 -9.27
CA TYR A 28 16.25 -7.23 -10.36
C TYR A 28 15.31 -8.41 -10.60
N CYS A 29 15.82 -9.64 -10.57
CA CYS A 29 15.03 -10.86 -10.78
C CYS A 29 13.96 -11.10 -9.70
N PHE A 30 14.20 -10.60 -8.48
CA PHE A 30 13.31 -10.77 -7.33
C PHE A 30 12.41 -9.57 -7.08
N ALA A 31 12.46 -8.52 -7.90
CA ALA A 31 11.53 -7.40 -7.83
C ALA A 31 10.39 -7.60 -8.84
N ALA A 32 9.15 -7.46 -8.39
CA ALA A 32 7.96 -7.47 -9.23
C ALA A 32 7.52 -6.03 -9.52
N ASP A 33 7.10 -5.80 -10.77
CA ASP A 33 6.55 -4.50 -11.19
C ASP A 33 5.14 -4.23 -10.63
N LYS A 34 4.48 -5.28 -10.14
CA LYS A 34 3.11 -5.24 -9.61
C LYS A 34 3.04 -5.94 -8.25
N PRO A 35 2.12 -5.53 -7.37
CA PRO A 35 1.92 -6.21 -6.10
C PRO A 35 1.65 -7.70 -6.28
N VAL A 36 2.26 -8.51 -5.42
CA VAL A 36 2.05 -9.96 -5.37
C VAL A 36 0.73 -10.21 -4.65
N LEU A 37 -0.31 -10.61 -5.39
CA LEU A 37 -1.65 -10.84 -4.86
C LEU A 37 -1.76 -12.21 -4.19
N ASP A 38 -2.25 -12.21 -2.95
CA ASP A 38 -2.53 -13.39 -2.11
C ASP A 38 -1.45 -14.48 -2.28
N PRO A 39 -0.17 -14.16 -1.97
CA PRO A 39 0.92 -15.12 -2.07
C PRO A 39 0.61 -16.36 -1.19
N VAL A 40 0.39 -17.50 -1.84
CA VAL A 40 0.17 -18.86 -1.28
C VAL A 40 -1.29 -19.25 -0.96
N ILE A 41 -1.84 -20.21 -1.72
CA ILE A 41 -1.94 -21.68 -1.54
C ILE A 41 -2.10 -22.22 -2.99
N PRO A 42 -1.71 -23.46 -3.35
CA PRO A 42 -2.04 -24.12 -4.63
C PRO A 42 -3.55 -24.33 -4.86
N CYS A 43 -4.37 -23.33 -4.58
CA CYS A 43 -5.73 -23.25 -5.08
C CYS A 43 -5.66 -22.51 -6.41
N SER A 44 -6.24 -23.14 -7.45
CA SER A 44 -6.26 -22.65 -8.82
C SER A 44 -6.43 -21.12 -8.87
N PRO A 45 -5.58 -20.39 -9.61
CA PRO A 45 -5.69 -18.95 -9.70
C PRO A 45 -7.11 -18.61 -10.18
N PRO A 46 -7.82 -17.68 -9.52
CA PRO A 46 -9.04 -17.14 -10.10
C PRO A 46 -8.66 -16.55 -11.46
N ASN A 47 -9.37 -17.01 -12.50
CA ASN A 47 -9.21 -16.55 -13.87
C ASN A 47 -9.02 -15.02 -13.88
N HIS A 48 -8.00 -14.54 -14.60
CA HIS A 48 -7.74 -13.16 -15.03
C HIS A 48 -6.53 -12.38 -14.48
N ASN A 49 -5.75 -12.89 -13.50
CA ASN A 49 -4.50 -12.23 -13.12
C ASN A 49 -3.32 -13.21 -13.24
N ALA A 50 -2.51 -13.06 -14.27
CA ALA A 50 -1.22 -13.74 -14.33
C ALA A 50 -0.40 -13.31 -13.10
N PRO A 51 0.14 -14.26 -12.31
CA PRO A 51 0.96 -13.91 -11.17
C PRO A 51 2.15 -13.06 -11.64
N PRO A 52 2.57 -12.05 -10.87
CA PRO A 52 3.77 -11.30 -11.22
C PRO A 52 4.93 -12.27 -11.41
N LEU A 53 5.71 -12.05 -12.46
CA LEU A 53 6.88 -12.85 -12.83
C LEU A 53 8.02 -12.60 -11.83
N LEU A 54 7.86 -13.06 -10.59
CA LEU A 54 8.99 -13.23 -9.71
C LEU A 54 9.82 -14.39 -10.28
N SER A 55 11.10 -14.14 -10.56
CA SER A 55 12.00 -15.16 -11.10
C SER A 55 12.42 -16.16 -10.01
N ILE A 56 11.48 -16.62 -9.16
CA ILE A 56 11.66 -17.71 -8.20
C ILE A 56 12.18 -19.00 -8.88
N PRO A 57 11.80 -19.34 -10.13
CA PRO A 57 12.43 -20.44 -10.86
C PRO A 57 13.96 -20.35 -10.92
N LEU A 58 14.54 -19.15 -10.86
CA LEU A 58 15.99 -18.95 -10.77
C LEU A 58 16.60 -19.67 -9.56
N LEU A 59 15.92 -19.65 -8.40
CA LEU A 59 16.37 -20.36 -7.19
C LEU A 59 16.36 -21.88 -7.36
N HIS A 60 15.56 -22.39 -8.30
CA HIS A 60 15.48 -23.82 -8.62
C HIS A 60 16.46 -24.26 -9.73
N THR A 61 17.17 -23.33 -10.38
CA THR A 61 18.10 -23.67 -11.47
C THR A 61 19.28 -24.49 -10.99
N CYS A 62 19.89 -24.11 -9.86
CA CYS A 62 20.94 -24.90 -9.24
C CYS A 62 21.18 -24.61 -7.77
N ARG A 63 21.90 -25.53 -7.10
CA ARG A 63 22.24 -25.42 -5.67
C ARG A 63 23.08 -24.18 -5.36
N THR A 64 24.02 -23.82 -6.24
CA THR A 64 24.87 -22.64 -6.02
C THR A 64 24.02 -21.37 -5.99
N ILE A 65 23.15 -21.17 -6.99
CA ILE A 65 22.25 -20.02 -7.02
C ILE A 65 21.32 -20.03 -5.81
N TYR A 66 20.76 -21.19 -5.44
CA TYR A 66 19.90 -21.32 -4.27
C TYR A 66 20.57 -20.84 -2.96
N HIS A 67 21.86 -21.11 -2.78
CA HIS A 67 22.59 -20.74 -1.57
C HIS A 67 23.20 -19.34 -1.61
N GLU A 68 23.57 -18.84 -2.80
CA GLU A 68 24.17 -17.51 -2.96
C GLU A 68 23.14 -16.39 -3.05
N ALA A 69 21.93 -16.67 -3.55
CA ALA A 69 20.91 -15.66 -3.75
C ALA A 69 20.31 -15.21 -2.41
N ASP A 70 20.34 -13.90 -2.15
CA ASP A 70 19.68 -13.33 -0.98
C ASP A 70 18.16 -13.29 -1.18
N ARG A 71 17.49 -14.30 -0.62
CA ARG A 71 16.02 -14.44 -0.67
C ARG A 71 15.29 -13.35 0.10
N ARG A 72 15.96 -12.62 1.02
CA ARG A 72 15.33 -11.51 1.76
C ARG A 72 14.85 -10.42 0.82
N ALA A 73 15.54 -10.23 -0.32
CA ALA A 73 15.16 -9.27 -1.34
C ALA A 73 13.76 -9.53 -1.93
N ILE A 74 13.30 -10.78 -1.97
CA ILE A 74 11.92 -11.11 -2.39
C ILE A 74 10.91 -10.48 -1.44
N PHE A 75 11.20 -10.40 -0.14
CA PHE A 75 10.26 -9.88 0.85
C PHE A 75 10.42 -8.38 1.10
N SER A 76 11.64 -7.87 1.01
CA SER A 76 11.93 -6.47 1.33
C SER A 76 11.70 -5.49 0.18
N ARG A 77 11.60 -5.97 -1.06
CA ARG A 77 11.46 -5.13 -2.26
C ARG A 77 10.09 -5.20 -2.93
N ASN A 78 9.23 -6.13 -2.52
CA ASN A 78 7.93 -6.32 -3.13
C ASN A 78 6.81 -5.84 -2.22
N THR A 79 5.73 -5.39 -2.83
CA THR A 79 4.46 -5.14 -2.16
C THR A 79 3.64 -6.43 -2.19
N PHE A 80 3.18 -6.89 -1.03
CA PHE A 80 2.28 -8.04 -0.93
C PHE A 80 0.86 -7.56 -0.71
N ARG A 81 -0.04 -7.92 -1.63
CA ARG A 81 -1.44 -7.51 -1.60
C ARG A 81 -2.30 -8.66 -1.07
N PHE A 82 -3.11 -8.40 -0.06
CA PHE A 82 -4.00 -9.38 0.54
C PHE A 82 -5.46 -8.96 0.42
N THR A 83 -6.33 -9.92 0.07
CA THR A 83 -7.78 -9.71 0.02
C THR A 83 -8.47 -10.06 1.34
N THR A 84 -7.90 -10.98 2.12
CA THR A 84 -8.43 -11.42 3.42
C THR A 84 -7.32 -11.55 4.47
N VAL A 85 -7.70 -11.46 5.75
CA VAL A 85 -6.78 -11.67 6.87
C VAL A 85 -6.24 -13.10 6.87
N ASP A 86 -7.09 -14.09 6.55
CA ASP A 86 -6.69 -15.49 6.45
C ASP A 86 -5.51 -15.68 5.47
N ARG A 87 -5.58 -15.07 4.28
CA ARG A 87 -4.48 -15.11 3.30
C ARG A 87 -3.20 -14.48 3.82
N ALA A 88 -3.30 -13.34 4.48
CA ALA A 88 -2.14 -12.69 5.09
C ALA A 88 -1.48 -13.59 6.15
N ARG A 89 -2.29 -14.19 7.03
CA ARG A 89 -1.79 -15.06 8.10
C ARG A 89 -1.16 -16.35 7.57
N SER A 90 -1.81 -17.01 6.61
CA SER A 90 -1.23 -18.20 5.97
C SER A 90 0.12 -17.88 5.34
N PHE A 91 0.21 -16.75 4.63
CA PHE A 91 1.48 -16.30 4.06
C PHE A 91 2.57 -16.12 5.12
N PHE A 92 2.29 -15.41 6.22
CA PHE A 92 3.29 -15.20 7.28
C PHE A 92 3.69 -16.49 8.00
N ALA A 93 2.73 -17.39 8.22
CA ALA A 93 3.00 -18.72 8.78
C ALA A 93 3.90 -19.56 7.86
N ASP A 94 3.68 -19.50 6.55
CA ASP A 94 4.42 -20.32 5.57
C ASP A 94 5.85 -19.82 5.35
N ILE A 95 6.09 -18.50 5.36
CA ILE A 95 7.43 -17.95 5.19
C ILE A 95 8.28 -18.02 6.47
N GLY A 96 7.64 -18.07 7.65
CA GLY A 96 8.29 -18.14 8.94
C GLY A 96 8.98 -16.84 9.40
N ASP A 97 9.36 -16.82 10.68
CA ASP A 97 9.78 -15.61 11.42
C ASP A 97 10.97 -14.88 10.80
N MET A 98 11.89 -15.62 10.18
CA MET A 98 13.09 -15.03 9.58
C MET A 98 12.77 -14.11 8.40
N TYR A 99 11.78 -14.48 7.58
CA TYR A 99 11.39 -13.70 6.40
C TYR A 99 10.24 -12.74 6.69
N SER A 100 9.42 -13.02 7.71
CA SER A 100 8.33 -12.15 8.12
C SER A 100 8.81 -10.74 8.50
N ALA A 101 9.96 -10.65 9.18
CA ALA A 101 10.63 -9.38 9.50
C ALA A 101 11.21 -8.65 8.27
N CYS A 102 11.38 -9.34 7.14
CA CYS A 102 11.85 -8.74 5.89
C CYS A 102 10.69 -8.16 5.05
N VAL A 103 9.43 -8.49 5.36
CA VAL A 103 8.27 -7.93 4.67
C VAL A 103 8.09 -6.48 5.12
N HIS A 104 8.23 -5.54 4.18
CA HIS A 104 8.23 -4.11 4.47
C HIS A 104 7.02 -3.35 3.92
N ASP A 105 6.38 -3.86 2.86
CA ASP A 105 5.27 -3.19 2.18
C ASP A 105 4.09 -4.15 1.97
N ILE A 106 2.96 -3.81 2.58
CA ILE A 106 1.73 -4.61 2.55
C ILE A 106 0.60 -3.75 2.01
N GLU A 107 -0.22 -4.33 1.15
CA GLU A 107 -1.42 -3.73 0.62
C GLU A 107 -2.67 -4.54 1.00
N ILE A 108 -3.71 -3.86 1.47
CA ILE A 108 -5.03 -4.44 1.74
C ILE A 108 -5.96 -4.04 0.61
N ASP A 109 -6.50 -5.03 -0.11
CA ASP A 109 -7.43 -4.80 -1.22
C ASP A 109 -8.87 -4.73 -0.72
N ALA A 110 -9.49 -3.56 -0.86
CA ALA A 110 -10.85 -3.31 -0.38
C ALA A 110 -11.95 -3.97 -1.23
N ARG A 111 -11.63 -4.50 -2.42
CA ARG A 111 -12.61 -5.01 -3.40
C ARG A 111 -13.56 -6.06 -2.82
N ARG A 112 -13.11 -6.85 -1.83
CA ARG A 112 -13.87 -7.97 -1.26
C ARG A 112 -14.30 -7.77 0.20
N LEU A 113 -14.21 -6.55 0.75
CA LEU A 113 -14.47 -6.29 2.17
C LEU A 113 -15.91 -6.60 2.65
N HIS A 114 -16.86 -6.72 1.72
CA HIS A 114 -18.27 -6.98 2.03
C HIS A 114 -18.92 -8.03 1.11
N CYS A 115 -18.15 -8.77 0.31
CA CYS A 115 -18.70 -9.85 -0.51
C CYS A 115 -19.13 -11.02 0.39
N ASP A 116 -20.43 -11.29 0.48
CA ASP A 116 -21.09 -12.44 1.13
C ASP A 116 -20.78 -12.69 2.63
N HIS A 117 -19.87 -11.92 3.23
CA HIS A 117 -19.43 -12.10 4.61
C HIS A 117 -19.01 -10.76 5.26
N PRO A 118 -19.89 -10.09 6.02
CA PRO A 118 -19.58 -8.82 6.70
C PRO A 118 -18.51 -8.96 7.79
N SER A 119 -18.05 -10.18 8.10
CA SER A 119 -16.93 -10.40 9.02
C SER A 119 -15.58 -9.97 8.45
N ILE A 120 -15.39 -9.95 7.12
CA ILE A 120 -14.07 -9.67 6.52
C ILE A 120 -13.57 -8.27 6.91
N SER A 121 -14.45 -7.25 6.83
CA SER A 121 -14.10 -5.90 7.28
C SER A 121 -13.77 -5.86 8.77
N ARG A 122 -14.52 -6.60 9.60
CA ARG A 122 -14.26 -6.70 11.06
C ARG A 122 -12.95 -7.42 11.36
N GLU A 123 -12.64 -8.49 10.64
CA GLU A 123 -11.38 -9.23 10.75
C GLU A 123 -10.20 -8.32 10.46
N TRP A 124 -10.25 -7.54 9.38
CA TRP A 124 -9.20 -6.55 9.08
C TRP A 124 -9.07 -5.51 10.19
N LEU A 125 -10.19 -4.98 10.70
CA LEU A 125 -10.16 -4.04 11.83
C LEU A 125 -9.51 -4.65 13.08
N HIS A 126 -9.79 -5.92 13.37
CA HIS A 126 -9.17 -6.63 14.49
C HIS A 126 -7.69 -6.93 14.25
N TYR A 127 -7.32 -7.34 13.04
CA TYR A 127 -5.96 -7.67 12.68
C TYR A 127 -5.03 -6.44 12.66
N LEU A 128 -5.58 -5.27 12.32
CA LEU A 128 -4.91 -3.97 12.37
C LEU A 128 -4.95 -3.31 13.76
N ALA A 129 -5.85 -3.72 14.66
CA ALA A 129 -5.88 -3.19 16.01
C ALA A 129 -4.66 -3.68 16.79
N TRP A 130 -3.72 -2.78 17.10
CA TRP A 130 -2.47 -3.10 17.81
C TRP A 130 -2.62 -3.41 19.31
N GLY A 131 -3.81 -3.81 19.76
CA GLY A 131 -4.16 -4.02 21.16
C GLY A 131 -4.53 -5.46 21.49
N GLY A 132 -4.01 -5.97 22.60
CA GLY A 132 -4.17 -7.34 23.11
C GLY A 132 -5.56 -7.68 23.69
N GLY A 133 -6.63 -7.44 22.91
CA GLY A 133 -7.96 -7.95 23.25
C GLY A 133 -8.10 -9.46 23.02
N THR A 134 -9.25 -10.03 23.38
CA THR A 134 -9.57 -11.46 23.17
C THR A 134 -9.34 -11.90 21.71
N TRP A 135 -9.65 -11.01 20.75
CA TRP A 135 -9.41 -11.24 19.33
C TRP A 135 -7.93 -11.23 18.95
N GLY A 136 -7.09 -10.44 19.61
CA GLY A 136 -5.63 -10.44 19.39
C GLY A 136 -4.98 -11.79 19.74
N LYS A 137 -5.58 -12.54 20.68
CA LYS A 137 -5.13 -13.92 21.00
C LYS A 137 -5.57 -14.96 19.96
N LEU A 138 -6.71 -14.74 19.30
CA LEU A 138 -7.30 -15.67 18.32
C LEU A 138 -6.77 -15.43 16.89
N LEU A 139 -6.74 -14.15 16.47
CA LEU A 139 -6.40 -13.73 15.12
C LEU A 139 -4.94 -13.29 14.99
N GLY A 140 -4.22 -13.09 16.09
CA GLY A 140 -2.92 -12.42 16.03
C GLY A 140 -3.07 -10.95 15.65
N SER A 141 -1.99 -10.34 15.14
CA SER A 141 -2.02 -8.97 14.64
C SER A 141 -1.02 -8.81 13.50
N LEU A 142 -1.29 -7.88 12.59
CA LEU A 142 -0.38 -7.61 11.48
C LEU A 142 1.01 -7.17 11.98
N ARG A 143 1.07 -6.48 13.12
CA ARG A 143 2.34 -6.07 13.74
C ARG A 143 3.16 -7.24 14.26
N ALA A 144 2.49 -8.29 14.76
CA ALA A 144 3.17 -9.51 15.20
C ALA A 144 3.64 -10.34 14.00
N ASP A 145 2.80 -10.44 12.97
CA ASP A 145 3.09 -11.23 11.77
C ASP A 145 4.12 -10.54 10.87
N SER A 146 4.17 -9.21 10.85
CA SER A 146 5.14 -8.41 10.09
C SER A 146 5.82 -7.36 10.98
N PRO A 147 6.76 -7.77 11.85
CA PRO A 147 7.42 -6.85 12.78
C PRO A 147 8.31 -5.82 12.05
N GLY A 148 8.69 -6.10 10.80
CA GLY A 148 9.47 -5.21 9.95
C GLY A 148 8.63 -4.30 9.04
N LEU A 149 7.31 -4.24 9.23
CA LEU A 149 6.43 -3.45 8.37
C LEU A 149 6.80 -1.96 8.39
N LYS A 150 7.02 -1.38 7.21
CA LYS A 150 7.36 0.03 7.02
C LYS A 150 6.27 0.80 6.29
N CYS A 151 5.57 0.13 5.37
CA CYS A 151 4.55 0.70 4.52
C CYS A 151 3.28 -0.14 4.58
N LEU A 152 2.15 0.51 4.87
CA LEU A 152 0.82 -0.08 4.67
C LEU A 152 0.10 0.69 3.58
N ARG A 153 -0.57 -0.03 2.69
CA ARG A 153 -1.37 0.53 1.60
C ARG A 153 -2.80 0.04 1.75
N LEU A 154 -3.77 0.94 1.69
CA LEU A 154 -5.20 0.61 1.74
C LEU A 154 -5.79 0.91 0.36
N ASN A 155 -6.15 -0.12 -0.39
CA ASN A 155 -6.55 0.01 -1.79
C ASN A 155 -8.07 0.01 -1.97
N PHE A 156 -8.62 1.18 -2.25
CA PHE A 156 -10.03 1.44 -2.55
C PHE A 156 -10.25 1.80 -4.03
N GLU A 157 -9.29 1.50 -4.93
CA GLU A 157 -9.38 1.84 -6.37
C GLU A 157 -10.60 1.23 -7.07
N SER A 158 -11.15 0.17 -6.49
CA SER A 158 -12.29 -0.58 -7.03
C SER A 158 -13.63 0.10 -6.72
N TRP A 159 -13.67 1.18 -5.95
CA TRP A 159 -14.88 2.01 -5.82
C TRP A 159 -15.30 2.54 -7.22
N PRO A 160 -16.59 2.52 -7.60
CA PRO A 160 -17.80 2.22 -6.83
C PRO A 160 -18.25 0.75 -6.83
N SER A 161 -17.43 -0.18 -7.28
CA SER A 161 -17.77 -1.60 -7.34
C SER A 161 -17.60 -2.34 -6.01
N ILE A 162 -17.16 -1.65 -4.95
CA ILE A 162 -17.08 -2.22 -3.60
C ILE A 162 -18.51 -2.32 -3.05
N PRO A 163 -18.98 -3.51 -2.65
CA PRO A 163 -20.37 -3.71 -2.25
C PRO A 163 -20.65 -3.21 -0.82
N MET A 164 -20.41 -1.93 -0.54
CA MET A 164 -20.61 -1.31 0.77
C MET A 164 -21.21 0.07 0.60
N PHE A 165 -22.06 0.48 1.54
CA PHE A 165 -22.58 1.85 1.53
C PHE A 165 -21.44 2.85 1.71
N ARG A 166 -21.54 4.01 1.04
CA ARG A 166 -20.51 5.06 1.06
C ARG A 166 -20.05 5.43 2.47
N VAL A 167 -21.00 5.69 3.38
CA VAL A 167 -20.72 6.10 4.77
C VAL A 167 -20.05 4.97 5.55
N GLU A 168 -20.46 3.72 5.34
CA GLU A 168 -19.84 2.56 5.97
C GLU A 168 -18.41 2.35 5.48
N LEU A 169 -18.17 2.50 4.17
CA LEU A 169 -16.85 2.38 3.57
C LEU A 169 -15.89 3.47 4.07
N TRP A 170 -16.41 4.69 4.23
CA TRP A 170 -15.64 5.80 4.81
C TRP A 170 -15.28 5.54 6.27
N ASN A 171 -16.24 5.08 7.07
CA ASN A 171 -16.00 4.73 8.46
C ASN A 171 -15.02 3.55 8.59
N LEU A 172 -15.10 2.56 7.70
CA LEU A 172 -14.16 1.45 7.65
C LEU A 172 -12.73 1.92 7.39
N LEU A 173 -12.53 2.76 6.37
CA LEU A 173 -11.21 3.38 6.10
C LEU A 173 -10.68 4.12 7.34
N ARG A 174 -11.51 4.95 7.97
CA ARG A 174 -11.14 5.70 9.18
C ARG A 174 -10.81 4.80 10.37
N SER A 175 -11.53 3.69 10.51
CA SER A 175 -11.31 2.70 11.57
C SER A 175 -10.05 1.85 11.32
N MET A 176 -9.72 1.53 10.06
CA MET A 176 -8.47 0.85 9.70
C MET A 176 -7.23 1.65 10.09
N LEU A 177 -7.33 2.99 10.10
CA LEU A 177 -6.23 3.89 10.47
C LEU A 177 -6.13 4.18 11.98
N LEU A 178 -7.14 3.82 12.78
CA LEU A 178 -7.27 4.32 14.16
C LEU A 178 -6.17 3.83 15.12
N HIS A 179 -5.66 2.62 14.92
CA HIS A 179 -4.73 1.95 15.85
C HIS A 179 -3.36 1.67 15.23
N LEU A 180 -3.06 2.27 14.09
CA LEU A 180 -1.77 2.16 13.43
C LEU A 180 -0.87 3.30 13.91
N GLU A 181 0.39 3.01 14.19
CA GLU A 181 1.43 3.99 14.54
C GLU A 181 2.78 3.51 14.00
N GLY A 182 3.89 4.22 14.18
CA GLY A 182 5.23 3.65 13.93
C GLY A 182 5.63 3.34 12.47
N LEU A 183 4.77 3.54 11.47
CA LEU A 183 5.08 3.28 10.05
C LEU A 183 6.03 4.33 9.47
N GLU A 184 6.78 4.00 8.41
CA GLU A 184 7.54 4.98 7.62
C GLU A 184 6.67 5.66 6.56
N ARG A 185 5.61 4.96 6.13
CA ARG A 185 4.70 5.37 5.05
C ARG A 185 3.32 4.74 5.23
N ILE A 186 2.27 5.49 4.91
CA ILE A 186 0.90 4.99 4.75
C ILE A 186 0.37 5.51 3.42
N VAL A 187 -0.30 4.65 2.64
CA VAL A 187 -0.89 5.02 1.34
C VAL A 187 -2.37 4.64 1.34
N VAL A 188 -3.22 5.54 0.88
CA VAL A 188 -4.62 5.23 0.55
C VAL A 188 -4.78 5.41 -0.95
N ILE A 189 -5.20 4.34 -1.62
CA ILE A 189 -5.34 4.30 -3.08
C ILE A 189 -6.82 4.45 -3.40
N GLY A 190 -7.18 5.44 -4.19
CA GLY A 190 -8.55 5.73 -4.60
C GLY A 190 -8.73 5.71 -6.12
N ALA A 191 -9.98 5.73 -6.55
CA ALA A 191 -10.36 5.96 -7.94
C ALA A 191 -10.26 7.45 -8.29
N SER A 192 -9.59 7.76 -9.39
CA SER A 192 -9.39 9.14 -9.88
C SER A 192 -9.51 9.19 -11.40
N LYS A 193 -10.61 8.64 -11.92
CA LYS A 193 -10.88 8.57 -13.36
C LYS A 193 -11.61 9.82 -13.85
N GLY A 194 -11.09 10.40 -14.93
CA GLY A 194 -11.76 11.45 -15.70
C GLY A 194 -11.45 12.88 -15.23
N PRO A 195 -11.78 13.89 -16.07
CA PRO A 195 -11.37 15.28 -15.86
C PRO A 195 -11.93 15.92 -14.58
N ALA A 196 -13.13 15.52 -14.17
CA ALA A 196 -13.77 16.05 -12.96
C ALA A 196 -13.04 15.61 -11.67
N MET A 197 -12.31 14.49 -11.70
CA MET A 197 -11.51 14.04 -10.56
C MET A 197 -10.20 14.83 -10.42
N ALA A 198 -9.69 15.42 -11.51
CA ALA A 198 -8.49 16.25 -11.48
C ALA A 198 -8.73 17.62 -10.80
N THR A 199 -9.97 18.09 -10.76
CA THR A 199 -10.35 19.32 -10.04
C THR A 199 -10.65 19.07 -8.57
N ARG A 200 -10.77 17.81 -8.13
CA ARG A 200 -10.99 17.45 -6.73
C ARG A 200 -9.66 17.43 -5.98
N GLU A 201 -9.72 17.83 -4.72
CA GLU A 201 -8.57 17.79 -3.83
C GLU A 201 -8.08 16.34 -3.66
N PRO A 202 -6.76 16.08 -3.61
CA PRO A 202 -6.23 14.73 -3.46
C PRO A 202 -6.69 13.97 -2.21
N TRP A 203 -7.15 14.67 -1.18
CA TRP A 203 -7.68 14.08 0.06
C TRP A 203 -9.21 14.04 0.10
N SER A 204 -9.90 14.51 -0.94
CA SER A 204 -11.36 14.48 -1.01
C SER A 204 -11.88 13.04 -0.90
N PRO A 205 -12.90 12.79 -0.08
CA PRO A 205 -13.51 11.47 0.05
C PRO A 205 -14.10 10.94 -1.27
N VAL A 206 -14.41 11.80 -2.24
CA VAL A 206 -14.85 11.41 -3.59
C VAL A 206 -13.92 10.37 -4.23
N HIS A 207 -12.61 10.45 -3.99
CA HIS A 207 -11.65 9.50 -4.56
C HIS A 207 -11.76 8.08 -3.97
N PHE A 208 -12.24 7.96 -2.74
CA PHE A 208 -12.21 6.69 -1.99
C PHE A 208 -13.61 6.08 -1.84
N VAL A 209 -14.64 6.92 -1.78
CA VAL A 209 -16.03 6.53 -1.50
C VAL A 209 -17.07 7.30 -2.33
N GLY A 210 -16.65 8.21 -3.22
CA GLY A 210 -17.54 8.79 -4.25
C GLY A 210 -18.48 9.91 -3.82
N GLY A 211 -18.30 10.51 -2.65
CA GLY A 211 -19.06 11.68 -2.23
C GLY A 211 -18.39 12.39 -1.05
N ASP A 212 -18.58 13.71 -0.96
CA ASP A 212 -18.06 14.55 0.12
C ASP A 212 -19.00 14.56 1.36
N ASP A 213 -20.17 13.91 1.25
CA ASP A 213 -21.25 13.85 2.24
C ASP A 213 -21.06 12.76 3.31
N VAL A 214 -19.80 12.44 3.65
CA VAL A 214 -19.45 11.25 4.45
C VAL A 214 -18.98 11.55 5.87
N GLY A 215 -19.06 12.81 6.30
CA GLY A 215 -18.74 13.23 7.66
C GLY A 215 -17.39 13.95 7.76
N SER A 216 -16.59 13.63 8.77
CA SER A 216 -15.35 14.36 9.07
C SER A 216 -14.28 14.19 8.00
N ASP A 217 -13.70 15.30 7.54
CA ASP A 217 -12.51 15.35 6.67
C ASP A 217 -11.22 15.21 7.51
N ASP A 218 -11.07 14.05 8.16
CA ASP A 218 -9.94 13.74 9.06
C ASP A 218 -8.99 12.66 8.50
N LEU A 219 -9.12 12.30 7.22
CA LEU A 219 -8.36 11.21 6.61
C LEU A 219 -6.84 11.43 6.70
N VAL A 220 -6.35 12.57 6.21
CA VAL A 220 -4.91 12.87 6.25
C VAL A 220 -4.43 13.01 7.70
N GLN A 221 -5.25 13.55 8.61
CA GLN A 221 -4.90 13.62 10.03
C GLN A 221 -4.70 12.23 10.64
N ARG A 222 -5.56 11.28 10.29
CA ARG A 222 -5.43 9.88 10.72
C ARG A 222 -4.17 9.27 10.14
N MET A 223 -3.96 9.38 8.83
CA MET A 223 -2.74 8.91 8.15
C MET A 223 -1.47 9.53 8.76
N TRP A 224 -1.52 10.80 9.16
CA TRP A 224 -0.40 11.51 9.76
C TRP A 224 0.04 10.93 11.10
N ARG A 225 -0.93 10.48 11.91
CA ARG A 225 -0.68 9.82 13.20
C ARG A 225 -0.11 8.41 13.03
N THR A 226 -0.39 7.73 11.91
CA THR A 226 0.14 6.38 11.67
C THR A 226 1.63 6.36 11.35
N VAL A 227 2.15 7.46 10.81
CA VAL A 227 3.56 7.59 10.41
C VAL A 227 4.40 8.08 11.59
N ARG A 228 5.57 7.47 11.80
CA ARG A 228 6.48 7.80 12.89
C ARG A 228 7.23 9.12 12.66
N GLY A 229 7.80 9.64 13.74
CA GLY A 229 8.64 10.84 13.72
C GLY A 229 7.85 12.13 14.01
N PRO A 230 8.56 13.24 14.20
CA PRO A 230 7.96 14.54 14.44
C PRO A 230 7.27 15.09 13.18
N ASP A 231 6.39 16.08 13.35
CA ASP A 231 5.56 16.61 12.26
C ASP A 231 6.39 17.28 11.15
N ASP A 232 7.49 17.94 11.51
CA ASP A 232 8.42 18.53 10.56
C ASP A 232 9.23 17.50 9.77
N ALA A 233 9.23 16.22 10.16
CA ALA A 233 9.90 15.13 9.47
C ALA A 233 9.00 14.34 8.50
N LYS A 234 7.75 14.78 8.30
CA LYS A 234 6.76 14.12 7.43
C LYS A 234 6.27 15.06 6.34
N VAL A 235 5.69 14.49 5.30
CA VAL A 235 4.98 15.22 4.24
C VAL A 235 3.76 14.45 3.77
N VAL A 236 2.77 15.18 3.29
CA VAL A 236 1.65 14.65 2.51
C VAL A 236 2.07 14.69 1.04
N ARG A 237 1.84 13.61 0.32
CA ARG A 237 2.12 13.51 -1.11
C ARG A 237 0.94 12.88 -1.82
N TRP A 238 0.77 13.24 -3.08
CA TRP A 238 -0.18 12.56 -3.95
C TRP A 238 0.41 12.29 -5.32
N SER A 239 -0.10 11.26 -5.97
CA SER A 239 0.20 10.94 -7.36
C SER A 239 -1.04 10.40 -8.06
N ARG A 240 -1.29 10.87 -9.28
CA ARG A 240 -2.36 10.41 -10.16
C ARG A 240 -1.72 9.69 -11.34
N SER A 241 -2.17 8.46 -11.58
CA SER A 241 -1.67 7.67 -12.71
C SER A 241 -2.72 6.63 -13.10
N ASN A 242 -2.93 6.39 -14.40
CA ASN A 242 -3.82 5.33 -14.87
C ASN A 242 -5.23 5.34 -14.25
N GLY A 243 -5.76 6.53 -13.92
CA GLY A 243 -7.07 6.67 -13.31
C GLY A 243 -7.14 6.30 -11.82
N THR A 244 -6.00 6.15 -11.15
CA THR A 244 -5.90 5.97 -9.70
C THR A 244 -5.25 7.18 -9.06
N LEU A 245 -5.56 7.41 -7.79
CA LEU A 245 -4.92 8.39 -6.93
C LEU A 245 -4.25 7.65 -5.77
N ASN A 246 -2.96 7.82 -5.60
CA ASN A 246 -2.27 7.43 -4.38
C ASN A 246 -2.11 8.66 -3.50
N LEU A 247 -2.86 8.73 -2.40
CA LEU A 247 -2.64 9.70 -1.34
C LEU A 247 -1.72 9.06 -0.31
N GLU A 248 -0.66 9.73 0.10
CA GLU A 248 0.30 9.18 1.04
C GLU A 248 0.75 10.19 2.09
N VAL A 249 1.02 9.67 3.28
CA VAL A 249 1.84 10.37 4.28
C VAL A 249 3.11 9.57 4.47
N ILE A 250 4.24 10.26 4.44
CA ILE A 250 5.55 9.63 4.35
C ILE A 250 6.60 10.44 5.09
N THR A 251 7.59 9.75 5.68
CA THR A 251 8.74 10.43 6.29
C THR A 251 9.65 11.04 5.21
N LYS A 252 10.15 12.26 5.43
CA LYS A 252 11.08 12.95 4.53
C LYS A 252 12.34 12.13 4.27
N ALA A 253 12.85 11.46 5.30
CA ALA A 253 14.00 10.56 5.20
C ALA A 253 13.76 9.42 4.19
N TYR A 254 12.55 8.85 4.17
CA TYR A 254 12.20 7.84 3.19
C TYR A 254 12.09 8.43 1.78
N VAL A 255 11.49 9.62 1.63
CA VAL A 255 11.38 10.30 0.33
C VAL A 255 12.77 10.48 -0.29
N VAL A 256 13.70 11.07 0.45
CA VAL A 256 15.07 11.29 -0.02
C VAL A 256 15.78 9.97 -0.35
N LYS A 257 15.62 8.96 0.50
CA LYS A 257 16.35 7.70 0.30
C LYS A 257 15.81 6.81 -0.83
N MET A 258 14.49 6.77 -1.01
CA MET A 258 13.83 5.72 -1.79
C MET A 258 12.98 6.25 -2.95
N VAL A 259 12.64 7.54 -2.97
CA VAL A 259 11.73 8.12 -3.97
C VAL A 259 12.45 9.13 -4.86
N ASP A 260 13.13 10.10 -4.26
CA ASP A 260 13.81 11.18 -4.95
C ASP A 260 14.98 11.70 -4.09
N GLU A 261 16.20 11.25 -4.39
CA GLU A 261 17.43 11.70 -3.71
C GLU A 261 17.66 13.20 -3.81
N SER A 262 17.11 13.83 -4.85
CA SER A 262 17.22 15.26 -5.11
C SER A 262 16.03 16.06 -4.58
N TRP A 263 15.17 15.46 -3.74
CA TRP A 263 13.95 16.11 -3.29
C TRP A 263 14.24 17.42 -2.55
N VAL A 264 13.92 18.54 -3.22
CA VAL A 264 14.17 19.91 -2.72
C VAL A 264 13.06 20.44 -1.80
N GLY A 265 12.00 19.67 -1.59
CA GLY A 265 10.93 20.03 -0.66
C GLY A 265 9.51 19.97 -1.26
N PRO A 266 8.53 20.47 -0.49
CA PRO A 266 7.13 20.55 -0.91
C PRO A 266 6.99 21.38 -2.18
N SER A 267 6.14 20.93 -3.10
CA SER A 267 5.82 21.64 -4.34
C SER A 267 4.36 22.07 -4.28
N THR A 268 4.16 23.37 -4.07
CA THR A 268 2.83 23.99 -4.08
C THR A 268 2.52 24.54 -5.47
N SER A 269 1.34 24.20 -6.02
CA SER A 269 0.75 24.98 -7.10
C SER A 269 -0.43 25.76 -6.54
N LYS A 270 -0.44 27.08 -6.71
CA LYS A 270 -1.58 27.94 -6.39
C LYS A 270 -2.38 28.29 -7.64
N GLY A 271 -3.68 28.01 -7.56
CA GLY A 271 -4.77 28.47 -8.42
C GLY A 271 -6.05 27.73 -8.00
N HIS A 272 -6.99 28.39 -7.31
CA HIS A 272 -8.19 27.73 -6.75
C HIS A 272 -9.16 27.21 -7.83
N THR A 273 -8.95 27.62 -9.08
CA THR A 273 -9.69 27.26 -10.29
C THR A 273 -8.94 26.29 -11.19
N ASP A 274 -7.67 26.02 -10.91
CA ASP A 274 -6.83 25.16 -11.73
C ASP A 274 -6.95 23.71 -11.28
N LYS A 275 -6.78 22.78 -12.23
CA LYS A 275 -6.69 21.35 -11.91
C LYS A 275 -5.53 21.14 -10.94
N TRP A 276 -5.73 20.29 -9.95
CA TRP A 276 -4.63 19.86 -9.09
C TRP A 276 -3.57 19.16 -9.95
N PRO A 277 -2.27 19.38 -9.67
CA PRO A 277 -1.21 18.73 -10.41
C PRO A 277 -1.32 17.21 -10.22
N GLU A 278 -0.91 16.47 -11.24
CA GLU A 278 -0.95 14.99 -11.21
C GLU A 278 -0.18 14.45 -10.01
N ASN A 279 0.98 15.06 -9.72
CA ASN A 279 1.81 14.73 -8.58
C ASN A 279 2.10 16.01 -7.78
N GLY A 280 2.13 15.90 -6.45
CA GLY A 280 2.48 17.04 -5.62
C GLY A 280 2.75 16.65 -4.18
N THR A 281 3.29 17.60 -3.42
CA THR A 281 3.74 17.40 -2.04
C THR A 281 3.45 18.65 -1.21
N CYS A 282 2.96 18.46 0.02
CA CYS A 282 2.77 19.55 0.98
C CYS A 282 3.16 19.12 2.41
N THR A 283 3.50 20.11 3.23
CA THR A 283 3.69 19.96 4.67
C THR A 283 2.35 19.87 5.41
N TRP A 284 2.39 19.48 6.69
CA TRP A 284 1.22 19.52 7.56
C TRP A 284 0.59 20.92 7.65
N LEU A 285 1.43 21.94 7.84
CA LEU A 285 0.98 23.34 7.96
C LEU A 285 0.26 23.81 6.69
N GLU A 286 0.80 23.51 5.52
CA GLU A 286 0.17 23.84 4.24
C GLU A 286 -1.15 23.09 4.04
N TYR A 287 -1.21 21.82 4.46
CA TYR A 287 -2.45 21.04 4.45
C TYR A 287 -3.51 21.65 5.39
N GLU A 288 -3.17 22.02 6.62
CA GLU A 288 -4.12 22.64 7.56
C GLU A 288 -4.60 24.01 7.08
N HIS A 289 -3.72 24.79 6.47
CA HIS A 289 -4.05 26.13 5.94
C HIS A 289 -4.77 26.09 4.59
N ARG A 290 -5.10 24.92 4.04
CA ARG A 290 -5.81 24.82 2.74
C ARG A 290 -7.18 25.52 2.76
N ASN A 291 -7.87 25.49 3.92
CA ASN A 291 -9.22 26.02 4.06
C ASN A 291 -9.27 27.47 4.55
N SER A 292 -8.14 28.08 4.94
CA SER A 292 -8.12 29.47 5.41
C SER A 292 -8.38 30.49 4.29
N HIS A 293 -8.50 30.03 3.04
CA HIS A 293 -8.82 30.83 1.86
C HIS A 293 -10.18 30.49 1.22
N VAL A 294 -10.96 29.55 1.78
CA VAL A 294 -12.28 29.18 1.25
C VAL A 294 -13.31 30.19 1.75
N VAL A 295 -13.60 31.21 0.92
CA VAL A 295 -14.88 31.93 1.01
C VAL A 295 -15.96 30.92 0.63
N GLU A 296 -16.93 30.69 1.51
CA GLU A 296 -18.06 29.79 1.29
C GLU A 296 -18.72 30.05 -0.08
N SER A 297 -18.39 29.24 -1.09
CA SER A 297 -19.18 29.23 -2.31
C SER A 297 -20.47 28.48 -2.00
N THR A 298 -21.54 29.23 -1.80
CA THR A 298 -22.92 28.75 -1.68
C THR A 298 -23.36 28.12 -3.01
N ALA A 299 -22.88 26.91 -3.33
CA ALA A 299 -23.42 26.10 -4.40
C ALA A 299 -24.63 25.32 -3.87
N LYS A 300 -25.72 26.04 -3.58
CA LYS A 300 -27.06 25.46 -3.58
C LYS A 300 -27.46 25.24 -5.04
N GLY A 301 -27.74 23.99 -5.38
CA GLY A 301 -28.47 23.63 -6.59
C GLY A 301 -27.61 22.91 -7.62
N ILE A 302 -27.84 21.61 -7.76
CA ILE A 302 -28.38 20.97 -8.98
C ILE A 302 -28.95 19.63 -8.50
N ASN A 303 -30.27 19.62 -8.28
CA ASN A 303 -31.08 18.40 -8.24
C ASN A 303 -31.66 18.25 -9.65
N PRO A 304 -31.34 17.21 -10.44
CA PRO A 304 -32.06 16.91 -11.65
C PRO A 304 -33.15 15.88 -11.33
N SER A 305 -34.31 16.35 -10.89
CA SER A 305 -35.55 15.55 -10.88
C SER A 305 -36.78 16.45 -10.83
N ALA A 306 -37.14 17.01 -11.99
CA ALA A 306 -38.47 17.54 -12.29
C ALA A 306 -38.66 17.62 -13.81
N ALA A 307 -39.02 16.48 -14.41
CA ALA A 307 -39.65 16.23 -15.72
C ALA A 307 -39.49 14.71 -15.93
N GLU A 308 -40.50 13.85 -15.94
CA GLU A 308 -41.94 13.96 -16.22
C GLU A 308 -42.78 13.24 -15.16
#